data_AF-A0A3C0FLE1-F1
#
_entry.id   AF-A0A3C0FLE1-F1
#
_cell.length_a   1.000
_cell.length_b   1.000
_cell.length_c   1.000
_cell.angle_alpha   90.00
_cell.angle_beta   90.00
_cell.angle_gamma   90.00
#
_symmetry.space_group_name_H-M   'P 1'
#
loop_
_entity.id
_entity.type
_entity.pdbx_description
1 polymer ?
#
loop_
_entity_poly.entity_id
_entity_poly.type
_entity_poly.pdbx_seq_one_letter_code
_entity_poly.pdbx_strand_id
1 'polypeptide(L)'
;MKKRGLMMIASGVALAVGAAPGAGMAADARVYYGFQAELLEYRISDESEKRLVWDADAFVGTDELKLRWQGEGERDLDGDSYEKLENRFVLQTPISDFFDAKGGVRIDTPEGADRWYGTVGVVGLAPQWFEVDA
;
A
#
# COMPACT_ATOMS: atom_id res chain seq x y z
N MET A 1 -42.67 4.54 -11.72
CA MET A 1 -41.48 4.46 -12.59
C MET A 1 -40.25 4.40 -11.69
N LYS A 2 -39.55 3.26 -11.59
CA LYS A 2 -38.26 3.18 -10.87
C LYS A 2 -37.21 3.89 -11.74
N LYS A 3 -36.77 5.08 -11.36
CA LYS A 3 -35.58 5.68 -11.97
C LYS A 3 -34.40 4.77 -11.65
N ARG A 4 -33.78 4.19 -12.67
CA ARG A 4 -32.50 3.49 -12.53
C ARG A 4 -31.46 4.59 -12.38
N GLY A 5 -30.85 4.70 -11.21
CA GLY A 5 -29.85 5.74 -10.99
C GLY A 5 -28.52 5.43 -11.66
N LEU A 6 -27.80 6.46 -12.10
CA LEU A 6 -26.55 6.36 -12.84
C LEU A 6 -25.36 6.57 -11.88
N MET A 7 -24.63 5.49 -11.60
CA MET A 7 -23.35 5.58 -10.88
C MET A 7 -22.21 5.79 -11.88
N MET A 8 -21.40 6.83 -11.68
CA MET A 8 -20.17 7.05 -12.45
C MET A 8 -18.94 6.78 -11.59
N ILE A 9 -18.00 6.01 -12.14
CA ILE A 9 -16.77 5.58 -11.48
C ILE A 9 -15.61 5.92 -12.41
N ALA A 10 -14.58 6.60 -11.88
CA ALA A 10 -13.29 6.76 -12.54
C ALA A 10 -12.23 6.11 -11.67
N SER A 11 -11.53 5.10 -12.20
CA SER A 11 -10.51 4.33 -11.48
C SER A 11 -9.18 4.35 -12.23
N GLY A 12 -8.07 4.30 -11.50
CA GLY A 12 -6.72 4.26 -12.05
C GLY A 12 -5.76 3.43 -11.21
N VAL A 13 -4.70 2.93 -11.87
CA VAL A 13 -3.58 2.19 -11.29
C VAL A 13 -2.30 2.86 -11.76
N ALA A 14 -1.30 3.00 -10.90
CA ALA A 14 -0.01 3.60 -11.26
C ALA A 14 1.15 2.86 -10.59
N LEU A 15 2.28 2.73 -11.30
CA LEU A 15 3.51 2.14 -10.80
C LEU A 15 4.72 2.95 -11.28
N ALA A 16 5.62 3.27 -10.36
CA ALA A 16 6.90 3.89 -10.66
C ALA A 16 7.99 3.28 -9.75
N VAL A 17 9.14 2.93 -10.34
CA VAL A 17 10.30 2.39 -9.61
C VAL A 17 11.55 3.09 -10.12
N GLY A 18 12.47 3.42 -9.21
CA GLY A 18 13.73 4.07 -9.52
C GLY A 18 14.87 3.63 -8.61
N ALA A 19 16.09 3.95 -9.02
CA ALA A 19 17.31 3.68 -8.28
C ALA A 19 18.23 4.89 -8.32
N ALA A 20 18.89 5.18 -7.21
CA ALA A 20 19.85 6.25 -7.06
C ALA A 20 21.12 5.75 -6.35
N PRO A 21 22.29 6.37 -6.59
CA PRO A 21 23.49 6.06 -5.83
C PRO A 21 23.27 6.36 -4.34
N GLY A 22 23.76 5.49 -3.46
CA GLY A 22 23.69 5.69 -2.01
C GLY A 22 24.68 6.75 -1.52
N ALA A 23 24.26 7.55 -0.54
CA ALA A 23 25.12 8.51 0.15
C ALA A 23 25.75 7.84 1.39
N GLY A 24 26.89 7.15 1.25
CA GLY A 24 27.58 6.51 2.38
C GLY A 24 28.85 5.73 2.02
N MET A 25 29.71 5.45 3.03
CA MET A 25 31.05 4.85 2.91
C MET A 25 31.10 3.36 2.49
N ALA A 26 29.96 2.74 2.16
CA ALA A 26 29.94 1.44 1.50
C ALA A 26 29.89 1.68 0.00
N ALA A 27 31.01 1.40 -0.69
CA ALA A 27 31.25 1.78 -2.09
C ALA A 27 30.31 1.15 -3.15
N ASP A 28 29.24 0.45 -2.75
CA ASP A 28 28.32 -0.25 -3.67
C ASP A 28 26.84 -0.28 -3.24
N ALA A 29 26.44 0.38 -2.15
CA ALA A 29 25.05 0.33 -1.70
C ALA A 29 24.16 1.22 -2.58
N ARG A 30 23.42 0.59 -3.51
CA ARG A 30 22.39 1.28 -4.31
C ARG A 30 21.13 1.48 -3.47
N VAL A 31 20.54 2.67 -3.57
CA VAL A 31 19.24 2.96 -2.97
C VAL A 31 18.17 2.80 -4.03
N TYR A 32 17.20 1.95 -3.73
CA TYR A 32 16.00 1.75 -4.53
C TYR A 32 14.83 2.46 -3.88
N TYR A 33 13.93 2.95 -4.72
CA TYR A 33 12.66 3.51 -4.28
C TYR A 33 11.57 3.13 -5.27
N GLY A 34 10.35 3.06 -4.78
CA GLY A 34 9.21 2.77 -5.62
C GLY A 34 7.92 3.30 -5.02
N PHE A 35 6.95 3.45 -5.90
CA PHE A 35 5.59 3.84 -5.58
C PHE A 35 4.64 3.03 -6.46
N GLN A 36 3.62 2.46 -5.84
CA GLN A 36 2.55 1.73 -6.47
C GLN A 36 1.23 2.24 -5.91
N ALA A 37 0.24 2.45 -6.78
CA ALA A 37 -1.15 2.66 -6.40
C ALA A 37 -1.97 1.59 -7.11
N GLU A 38 -2.53 0.65 -6.34
CA GLU A 38 -3.37 -0.44 -6.85
C GLU A 38 -4.80 0.03 -7.10
N LEU A 39 -5.24 1.02 -6.33
CA LEU A 39 -6.55 1.62 -6.48
C LEU A 39 -6.43 3.13 -6.28
N LEU A 40 -6.98 3.87 -7.23
CA LEU A 40 -7.36 5.26 -7.03
C LEU A 40 -8.70 5.43 -7.74
N GLU A 41 -9.77 5.54 -6.96
CA GLU A 41 -11.13 5.53 -7.49
C GLU A 41 -11.94 6.73 -6.98
N TYR A 42 -12.58 7.40 -7.92
CA TYR A 42 -13.51 8.48 -7.66
C TYR A 42 -14.92 8.06 -8.09
N ARG A 43 -15.86 8.05 -7.14
CA ARG A 43 -17.26 7.63 -7.34
C ARG A 43 -18.18 8.82 -7.23
N ILE A 44 -19.16 8.91 -8.13
CA ILE A 44 -20.30 9.83 -8.05
C ILE A 44 -21.59 9.01 -8.12
N SER A 45 -22.49 9.24 -7.16
CA SER A 45 -23.84 8.68 -7.12
C SER A 45 -24.91 9.69 -7.56
N ASP A 46 -26.09 9.19 -7.87
CA ASP A 46 -27.28 9.97 -8.25
C ASP A 46 -27.78 10.90 -7.13
N GLU A 47 -27.51 10.55 -5.87
CA GLU A 47 -27.81 11.38 -4.69
C GLU A 47 -26.76 12.49 -4.49
N SER A 48 -25.90 12.71 -5.49
CA SER A 48 -24.76 13.65 -5.47
C SER A 48 -23.66 13.30 -4.47
N GLU A 49 -23.72 12.10 -3.88
CA GLU A 49 -22.67 11.57 -3.02
C GLU A 49 -21.38 11.33 -3.83
N LYS A 50 -20.26 11.79 -3.29
CA LYS A 50 -18.94 11.76 -3.89
C LYS A 50 -17.98 11.07 -2.94
N ARG A 51 -17.23 10.12 -3.47
CA ARG A 51 -16.29 9.34 -2.67
C ARG A 51 -14.96 9.17 -3.38
N LEU A 52 -13.88 9.26 -2.59
CA LEU A 52 -12.51 8.96 -3.03
C LEU A 52 -12.01 7.73 -2.28
N VAL A 53 -11.54 6.71 -3.01
CA VAL A 53 -10.95 5.48 -2.47
C VAL A 53 -9.54 5.32 -3.00
N TRP A 54 -8.59 4.91 -2.16
CA TRP A 54 -7.22 4.63 -2.61
C TRP A 54 -6.56 3.49 -1.85
N ASP A 55 -5.60 2.85 -2.53
CA ASP A 55 -4.65 1.88 -1.99
C ASP A 55 -3.29 2.11 -2.64
N ALA A 56 -2.28 2.44 -1.83
CA ALA A 56 -0.93 2.76 -2.29
C ALA A 56 0.18 2.19 -1.39
N ASP A 57 1.30 1.81 -2.00
CA ASP A 57 2.53 1.35 -1.37
C ASP A 57 3.70 2.20 -1.89
N ALA A 58 4.55 2.69 -0.99
CA ALA A 58 5.80 3.31 -1.35
C ALA A 58 6.94 2.68 -0.54
N PHE A 59 8.12 2.60 -1.12
CA PHE A 59 9.30 2.16 -0.40
C PHE A 59 10.55 2.96 -0.76
N VAL A 60 11.51 2.94 0.16
CA VAL A 60 12.87 3.43 -0.05
C VAL A 60 13.85 2.60 0.79
N GLY A 61 14.99 2.23 0.24
CA GLY A 61 16.04 1.52 0.96
C GLY A 61 17.01 0.76 0.06
N THR A 62 17.73 -0.18 0.63
CA THR A 62 18.70 -1.02 -0.08
C THR A 62 18.15 -2.43 -0.30
N ASP A 63 18.98 -3.33 -0.82
CA ASP A 63 18.64 -4.75 -0.90
C ASP A 63 18.53 -5.41 0.50
N GLU A 64 19.22 -4.87 1.51
CA GLU A 64 19.27 -5.40 2.88
C GLU A 64 18.13 -4.88 3.78
N LEU A 65 17.68 -3.64 3.55
CA LEU A 65 16.65 -3.02 4.38
C LEU A 65 15.86 -1.98 3.60
N LYS A 66 14.53 -2.08 3.66
CA LYS A 66 13.60 -1.13 3.06
C LYS A 66 12.66 -0.57 4.11
N LEU A 67 12.48 0.74 4.12
CA LEU A 67 11.34 1.40 4.76
C LEU A 67 10.18 1.41 3.75
N ARG A 68 9.00 0.98 4.18
CA ARG A 68 7.78 1.03 3.37
C ARG A 68 6.69 1.81 4.09
N TRP A 69 5.94 2.59 3.33
CA TRP A 69 4.68 3.18 3.72
C TRP A 69 3.58 2.53 2.89
N GLN A 70 2.48 2.14 3.54
CA GLN A 70 1.30 1.59 2.90
C GLN A 70 0.10 2.39 3.38
N GLY A 71 -0.64 2.97 2.44
CA GLY A 71 -1.77 3.85 2.70
C GLY A 71 -3.02 3.34 2.01
N GLU A 72 -4.07 3.08 2.79
CA GLU A 72 -5.39 2.70 2.29
C GLU A 72 -6.44 3.65 2.88
N GLY A 73 -7.40 4.09 2.08
CA GLY A 73 -8.47 4.88 2.62
C GLY A 73 -9.68 5.09 1.71
N GLU A 74 -10.74 5.57 2.36
CA GLU A 74 -12.04 5.89 1.79
C GLU A 74 -12.50 7.18 2.44
N ARG A 75 -12.73 8.21 1.62
CA ARG A 75 -13.16 9.54 2.05
C ARG A 75 -14.49 9.89 1.42
N ASP A 76 -15.46 10.22 2.26
CA ASP A 76 -16.68 10.91 1.87
C ASP A 76 -16.34 12.38 1.62
N LEU A 77 -16.54 12.83 0.38
CA LEU A 77 -16.21 14.19 -0.05
C LEU A 77 -17.33 15.19 0.22
N ASP A 78 -18.54 14.73 0.50
CA ASP A 78 -19.66 15.60 0.88
C ASP A 78 -19.73 15.77 2.40
N GLY A 79 -19.51 14.70 3.16
CA GLY A 79 -19.40 14.73 4.62
C GLY A 79 -18.07 15.28 5.16
N ASP A 80 -17.06 15.45 4.30
CA ASP A 80 -15.69 15.83 4.64
C ASP A 80 -15.08 14.94 5.74
N SER A 81 -15.35 13.63 5.66
CA SER A 81 -14.90 12.65 6.65
C SER A 81 -14.21 11.45 6.01
N TYR A 82 -13.34 10.81 6.77
CA TYR A 82 -12.67 9.58 6.36
C TYR A 82 -13.45 8.39 6.90
N GLU A 83 -14.16 7.65 6.06
CA GLU A 83 -14.76 6.38 6.47
C GLU A 83 -13.68 5.33 6.77
N LYS A 84 -12.55 5.42 6.07
CA LYS A 84 -11.34 4.63 6.34
C LYS A 84 -10.09 5.48 6.07
N LEU A 85 -9.13 5.40 6.99
CA LEU A 85 -7.80 5.96 6.80
C LEU A 85 -6.80 5.09 7.57
N GLU A 86 -6.10 4.23 6.86
CA GLU A 86 -5.09 3.33 7.39
C GLU A 86 -3.71 3.71 6.84
N ASN A 87 -2.76 3.90 7.75
CA ASN A 87 -1.36 4.14 7.42
C ASN A 87 -0.49 3.11 8.12
N ARG A 88 0.34 2.41 7.34
CA ARG A 88 1.29 1.44 7.86
C ARG A 88 2.71 1.83 7.49
N PHE A 89 3.58 1.90 8.49
CA PHE A 89 5.01 2.14 8.30
C PHE A 89 5.75 0.90 8.78
N VAL A 90 6.45 0.22 7.85
CA VAL A 90 7.16 -1.03 8.15
C VAL A 90 8.61 -0.98 7.67
N LEU A 91 9.48 -1.61 8.44
CA LEU A 91 10.78 -2.04 7.95
C LEU A 91 10.65 -3.45 7.39
N GLN A 92 11.26 -3.68 6.23
CA GLN A 92 11.28 -4.96 5.53
C GLN A 92 12.73 -5.35 5.24
N THR A 93 13.11 -6.59 5.58
CA THR A 93 14.47 -7.11 5.39
C THR A 93 14.40 -8.56 4.87
N PRO A 94 15.25 -8.96 3.91
CA PRO A 94 15.29 -10.34 3.45
C PRO A 94 15.78 -11.26 4.56
N ILE A 95 15.07 -12.37 4.77
CA ILE A 95 15.48 -13.46 5.69
C ILE A 95 15.89 -14.72 4.92
N SER A 96 15.57 -14.80 3.63
CA SER A 96 16.07 -15.77 2.66
C SER A 96 15.91 -15.22 1.24
N ASP A 97 16.40 -15.95 0.23
CA ASP A 97 16.29 -15.56 -1.18
C ASP A 97 14.83 -15.38 -1.67
N PHE A 98 13.86 -15.93 -0.96
CA PHE A 98 12.44 -15.93 -1.35
C PHE A 98 11.51 -15.22 -0.37
N PHE A 99 11.99 -14.90 0.84
CA PHE A 99 11.17 -14.39 1.93
C PHE A 99 11.82 -13.21 2.63
N ASP A 100 10.98 -12.22 2.93
CA ASP A 100 11.31 -11.04 3.71
C ASP A 100 10.52 -11.07 5.02
N ALA A 101 11.18 -10.72 6.12
CA ALA A 101 10.50 -10.35 7.35
C ALA A 101 10.13 -8.87 7.31
N LYS A 102 8.96 -8.53 7.88
CA LYS A 102 8.54 -7.15 8.07
C LYS A 102 8.01 -6.91 9.47
N GLY A 103 8.23 -5.69 9.97
CA GLY A 103 7.72 -5.24 11.26
C GLY A 103 7.56 -3.73 11.31
N GLY A 104 6.60 -3.25 12.09
CA GLY A 104 6.35 -1.81 12.19
C GLY A 104 5.06 -1.46 12.93
N VAL A 105 4.47 -0.33 12.53
CA VAL A 105 3.27 0.23 13.15
C VAL A 105 2.18 0.49 12.12
N ARG A 106 0.93 0.32 12.55
CA ARG A 106 -0.28 0.69 11.81
C ARG A 106 -1.07 1.69 12.63
N ILE A 107 -1.54 2.73 11.95
CA ILE A 107 -2.33 3.82 12.53
C ILE A 107 -3.61 3.92 11.71
N ASP A 108 -4.75 3.73 12.39
CA ASP A 108 -6.08 3.89 11.81
C ASP A 108 -6.72 5.16 12.39
N THR A 109 -7.11 6.10 11.53
CA THR A 109 -7.79 7.35 11.92
C THR A 109 -9.05 7.60 11.07
N PRO A 110 -10.04 6.68 11.07
CA PRO A 110 -11.33 6.93 10.44
C PRO A 110 -12.18 7.91 11.27
N GLU A 111 -13.34 8.28 10.77
CA GLU A 111 -14.39 8.93 11.56
C GLU A 111 -14.75 8.04 12.76
N GLY A 112 -14.53 8.55 13.97
CA GLY A 112 -14.72 7.83 15.21
C GLY A 112 -13.43 7.66 16.01
N ALA A 113 -13.14 6.44 16.46
CA ALA A 113 -12.03 6.17 17.37
C ALA A 113 -10.74 5.79 16.64
N ASP A 114 -9.67 6.53 16.94
CA ASP A 114 -8.32 6.24 16.46
C ASP A 114 -7.74 4.98 17.11
N ARG A 115 -6.98 4.18 16.34
CA ARG A 115 -6.38 2.93 16.82
C ARG A 115 -4.94 2.76 16.33
N TRP A 116 -4.11 2.19 17.19
CA TRP A 116 -2.69 1.94 16.93
C TRP A 116 -2.38 0.46 17.14
N TYR A 117 -1.60 -0.11 16.22
CA TYR A 117 -1.23 -1.51 16.25
C TYR A 117 0.25 -1.69 15.94
N GLY A 118 0.87 -2.66 16.63
CA GLY A 118 2.12 -3.26 16.15
C GLY A 118 1.83 -4.25 15.04
N THR A 119 2.69 -4.31 14.04
CA THR A 119 2.60 -5.31 12.95
C THR A 119 3.91 -6.07 12.82
N VAL A 120 3.80 -7.37 12.56
CA VAL A 120 4.91 -8.27 12.20
C VAL A 120 4.40 -9.24 11.16
N GLY A 121 5.26 -9.69 10.25
CA GLY A 121 4.87 -10.69 9.25
C GLY A 121 6.05 -11.16 8.41
N VAL A 122 5.79 -12.19 7.60
CA VAL A 122 6.70 -12.70 6.57
C VAL A 122 5.98 -12.60 5.23
N VAL A 123 6.67 -12.11 4.20
CA VAL A 123 6.15 -11.97 2.83
C VAL A 123 7.17 -12.56 1.87
N GLY A 124 6.73 -13.29 0.86
CA GLY A 124 7.64 -13.94 -0.06
C GLY A 124 6.91 -14.77 -1.10
N LEU A 125 7.65 -15.30 -2.06
CA LEU A 125 7.15 -16.23 -3.06
C LEU A 125 7.52 -17.65 -2.64
N ALA A 126 6.61 -18.62 -2.81
CA ALA A 126 6.98 -20.02 -2.60
C ALA A 126 7.95 -20.47 -3.72
N PRO A 127 9.07 -21.17 -3.40
CA PRO A 127 9.96 -21.76 -4.40
C PRO A 127 9.21 -22.71 -5.35
N GLN A 128 9.69 -22.81 -6.60
CA GLN A 128 9.03 -23.46 -7.73
C GLN A 128 8.58 -24.91 -7.41
N TRP A 129 7.38 -25.28 -7.88
CA TRP A 129 6.65 -26.52 -7.62
C TRP A 129 7.44 -27.80 -7.98
N PHE A 130 7.80 -28.61 -6.98
CA PHE A 130 8.30 -29.96 -7.20
C PHE A 130 7.13 -30.96 -7.32
N GLU A 131 7.13 -31.72 -8.40
CA GLU A 131 6.45 -33.02 -8.47
C GLU A 131 7.54 -34.09 -8.35
N VAL A 132 7.39 -34.98 -7.35
CA VAL A 132 8.27 -36.13 -7.15
C VAL A 132 7.39 -37.37 -7.28
N ASP A 133 7.58 -38.10 -8.38
CA ASP A 133 7.05 -39.45 -8.57
C ASP A 133 8.14 -40.47 -8.19
N ALA A 134 7.72 -41.63 -7.68
CA ALA A 134 8.55 -42.61 -6.98
C ALA A 134 9.31 -43.59 -7.89
#